data_AF-A0A2P2E4G6-F1
#
_entry.id   AF-A0A2P2E4G6-F1
#
_cell.length_a   1.000
_cell.length_b   1.000
_cell.length_c   1.000
_cell.angle_alpha   90.00
_cell.angle_beta   90.00
_cell.angle_gamma   90.00
#
_symmetry.space_group_name_H-M   'P 1'
#
loop_
_entity.id
_entity.type
_entity.pdbx_description
1 polymer ?
#
loop_
_entity_poly.entity_id
_entity_poly.type
_entity_poly.pdbx_seq_one_letter_code
_entity_poly.pdbx_strand_id
1 'polypeptide(L)'
;MLSSTSDTICIVGLAALHHIEAITLQTKMGKNLILIEPLEEVRKEPLFHAKKKDLFQKLEILGYSVLYLDETWEQSSSIILSFFRTAMSRSLEIIAFPSYQRLLPELVQAVQNSLSRLLSQPNVNEATINHFGRTWTHNYLKNWNLNKNRPIPAGYLPEKCFYKKTLLFLGASPELEEQVERIQKISTHCITLASDTAVQFLLKQGIRVDMILSMDPGRGTLYHFLPKVPDHIPIITWLGGSTYLFSLPNPICILNTGYPMDQILEFKLSTHWPLFKNPSLNLIGTAKALAEWTQASNLVIAGVSFLAKNGKSHCRGTGYESFRIPNILRKKTWEDLHHTQLYKNDSLKHQKAKQVLEETNGSLDPAIIPIQNLGTESFSSESNQTEGIHILPFQGFPEIDKADWNQAFQQVPGVVCRESFLKFFSV
;
A
#
# COMPACT_ATOMS: atom_id res chain seq x y z
N MET A 1 21.78 10.75 -36.48
CA MET A 1 22.25 9.57 -35.73
C MET A 1 21.61 9.64 -34.36
N LEU A 2 20.87 8.61 -33.96
CA LEU A 2 20.26 8.54 -32.63
C LEU A 2 21.32 7.95 -31.68
N SER A 3 22.01 8.80 -30.92
CA SER A 3 22.89 8.36 -29.83
C SER A 3 22.13 8.54 -28.52
N SER A 4 21.47 7.48 -28.07
CA SER A 4 20.77 7.45 -26.78
C SER A 4 21.74 7.04 -25.67
N THR A 5 21.65 7.68 -24.52
CA THR A 5 22.35 7.29 -23.27
C THR A 5 21.42 6.56 -22.29
N SER A 6 20.17 6.29 -22.69
CA SER A 6 19.16 5.69 -21.84
C SER A 6 19.23 4.16 -21.83
N ASP A 7 18.94 3.56 -20.69
CA ASP A 7 18.98 2.11 -20.48
C ASP A 7 17.80 1.39 -21.16
N THR A 8 16.64 2.08 -21.27
CA THR A 8 15.46 1.63 -22.02
C THR A 8 15.08 2.63 -23.11
N ILE A 9 14.73 2.11 -24.28
CA ILE A 9 14.31 2.89 -25.43
C ILE A 9 12.95 2.41 -25.89
N CYS A 10 11.98 3.34 -25.95
CA CYS A 10 10.64 3.10 -26.48
C CYS A 10 10.54 3.67 -27.89
N ILE A 11 10.23 2.81 -28.87
CA ILE A 11 10.04 3.20 -30.26
C ILE A 11 8.55 3.20 -30.59
N VAL A 12 8.05 4.36 -31.04
CA VAL A 12 6.66 4.56 -31.47
C VAL A 12 6.61 4.66 -32.99
N GLY A 13 5.91 3.72 -33.62
CA GLY A 13 5.78 3.58 -35.07
C GLY A 13 6.88 2.70 -35.66
N LEU A 14 6.57 1.43 -35.89
CA LEU A 14 7.52 0.40 -36.32
C LEU A 14 7.57 0.26 -37.84
N ALA A 15 6.46 0.55 -38.53
CA ALA A 15 6.33 0.44 -39.99
C ALA A 15 6.95 -0.87 -40.51
N ALA A 16 7.80 -0.81 -41.54
CA ALA A 16 8.46 -1.98 -42.12
C ALA A 16 9.70 -2.47 -41.33
N LEU A 17 9.92 -1.99 -40.10
CA LEU A 17 10.95 -2.44 -39.13
C LEU A 17 12.42 -2.14 -39.49
N HIS A 18 12.69 -1.62 -40.69
CA HIS A 18 14.05 -1.34 -41.19
C HIS A 18 14.87 -0.42 -40.28
N HIS A 19 14.23 0.57 -39.67
CA HIS A 19 14.94 1.50 -38.78
C HIS A 19 15.35 0.80 -37.48
N ILE A 20 14.55 -0.13 -36.97
CA ILE A 20 14.87 -0.87 -35.74
C ILE A 20 16.09 -1.75 -35.98
N GLU A 21 16.11 -2.46 -37.11
CA GLU A 21 17.25 -3.28 -37.52
C GLU A 21 18.53 -2.44 -37.69
N ALA A 22 18.43 -1.26 -38.30
CA ALA A 22 19.58 -0.35 -38.45
C ALA A 22 20.07 0.22 -37.11
N ILE A 23 19.14 0.51 -36.20
CA ILE A 23 19.41 1.06 -34.87
C ILE A 23 20.08 0.02 -33.97
N THR A 24 19.65 -1.24 -34.00
CA THR A 24 20.13 -2.29 -33.11
C THR A 24 21.51 -2.82 -33.50
N LEU A 25 21.94 -2.59 -34.75
CA LEU A 25 23.30 -2.80 -35.24
C LEU A 25 24.30 -1.74 -34.74
N GLN A 26 23.83 -0.63 -34.15
CA GLN A 26 24.69 0.39 -33.56
C GLN A 26 24.91 0.08 -32.08
N THR A 27 26.13 -0.29 -31.70
CA THR A 27 26.52 -0.84 -30.38
C THR A 27 26.38 0.12 -29.17
N LYS A 28 25.76 1.29 -29.35
CA LYS A 28 25.67 2.34 -28.32
C LYS A 28 24.28 2.49 -27.66
N MET A 29 23.29 1.68 -28.04
CA MET A 29 21.96 1.76 -27.43
C MET A 29 21.77 0.82 -26.24
N GLY A 30 20.90 1.22 -25.32
CA GLY A 30 20.41 0.35 -24.24
C GLY A 30 19.79 -0.93 -24.79
N LYS A 31 19.97 -2.04 -24.07
CA LYS A 31 19.50 -3.38 -24.50
C LYS A 31 18.03 -3.65 -24.17
N ASN A 32 17.30 -2.68 -23.63
CA ASN A 32 15.89 -2.83 -23.28
C ASN A 32 15.03 -2.03 -24.25
N LEU A 33 14.16 -2.70 -25.00
CA LEU A 33 13.33 -2.10 -26.05
C LEU A 33 11.85 -2.25 -25.75
N ILE A 34 11.12 -1.15 -25.86
CA ILE A 34 9.64 -1.14 -25.87
C ILE A 34 9.23 -0.74 -27.29
N LEU A 35 8.47 -1.58 -27.97
CA LEU A 35 8.11 -1.39 -29.37
C LEU A 35 6.59 -1.26 -29.50
N ILE A 36 6.13 -0.15 -30.08
CA ILE A 36 4.71 0.19 -30.24
C ILE A 36 4.40 0.42 -31.71
N GLU A 37 3.51 -0.39 -32.29
CA GLU A 37 2.94 -0.15 -33.63
C GLU A 37 1.48 0.31 -33.50
N PRO A 38 1.19 1.62 -33.64
CA PRO A 38 -0.15 2.14 -33.43
C PRO A 38 -1.11 1.86 -34.59
N LEU A 39 -0.62 1.63 -35.81
CA LEU A 39 -1.50 1.45 -36.98
C LEU A 39 -1.96 -0.01 -37.10
N GLU A 40 -3.27 -0.22 -37.15
CA GLU A 40 -3.86 -1.55 -37.28
C GLU A 40 -3.55 -2.18 -38.64
N GLU A 41 -3.52 -1.38 -39.69
CA GLU A 41 -3.21 -1.80 -41.05
C GLU A 41 -1.79 -2.35 -41.14
N VAL A 42 -0.83 -1.72 -40.45
CA VAL A 42 0.56 -2.19 -40.37
C VAL A 42 0.64 -3.49 -39.55
N ARG A 43 -0.09 -3.56 -38.42
CA ARG A 43 -0.08 -4.75 -37.57
C ARG A 43 -0.67 -5.96 -38.27
N LYS A 44 -1.73 -5.80 -39.07
CA LYS A 44 -2.41 -6.89 -39.79
C LYS A 44 -1.65 -7.40 -41.01
N GLU A 45 -0.64 -6.66 -41.47
CA GLU A 45 0.10 -7.00 -42.68
C GLU A 45 0.94 -8.28 -42.49
N PRO A 46 0.74 -9.34 -43.32
CA PRO A 46 1.47 -10.61 -43.16
C PRO A 46 3.00 -10.46 -43.26
N LEU A 47 3.46 -9.55 -44.12
CA LEU A 47 4.90 -9.26 -44.27
C LEU A 47 5.49 -8.62 -43.01
N PHE A 48 4.72 -7.78 -42.32
CA PHE A 48 5.14 -7.19 -41.06
C PHE A 48 5.33 -8.27 -39.98
N HIS A 49 4.38 -9.20 -39.86
CA HIS A 49 4.49 -10.31 -38.92
C HIS A 49 5.72 -11.19 -39.17
N ALA A 50 5.99 -11.53 -40.43
CA ALA A 50 7.15 -12.32 -40.81
C ALA A 50 8.46 -11.63 -40.44
N LYS A 51 8.61 -10.34 -40.79
CA LYS A 51 9.79 -9.54 -40.45
C LYS A 51 9.94 -9.31 -38.94
N LYS A 52 8.84 -9.08 -38.22
CA LYS A 52 8.86 -8.88 -36.76
C LYS A 52 9.43 -10.11 -36.05
N LYS A 53 9.00 -11.30 -36.48
CA LYS A 53 9.48 -12.57 -35.91
C LYS A 53 11.00 -12.74 -36.12
N ASP A 54 11.48 -12.50 -37.34
CA ASP A 54 12.92 -12.55 -37.66
C ASP A 54 13.73 -11.54 -36.84
N LEU A 55 13.25 -10.30 -36.77
CA LEU A 55 13.91 -9.25 -35.99
C LEU A 55 13.98 -9.60 -34.50
N PHE A 56 12.88 -10.10 -33.90
CA PHE A 56 12.86 -10.40 -32.47
C PHE A 56 13.82 -11.54 -32.11
N GLN A 57 13.93 -12.56 -32.97
CA GLN A 57 14.92 -13.62 -32.80
C GLN A 57 16.36 -13.08 -32.88
N LYS A 58 16.65 -12.20 -33.85
CA LYS A 58 17.95 -11.53 -33.94
C LYS A 58 18.27 -10.72 -32.68
N LEU A 59 17.28 -9.97 -32.16
CA LEU A 59 17.44 -9.14 -30.97
C LEU A 59 17.71 -9.98 -29.72
N GLU A 60 17.00 -11.11 -29.57
CA GLU A 60 17.22 -12.06 -28.48
C GLU A 60 18.66 -12.62 -28.49
N ILE A 61 19.17 -13.01 -29.67
CA ILE A 61 20.56 -13.48 -29.85
C ILE A 61 21.57 -12.40 -29.46
N LEU A 62 21.27 -11.12 -29.73
CA LEU A 62 22.11 -9.99 -29.36
C LEU A 62 21.97 -9.57 -27.87
N GLY A 63 21.11 -10.26 -27.12
CA GLY A 63 20.85 -10.06 -25.70
C GLY A 63 19.94 -8.86 -25.39
N TYR A 64 19.08 -8.47 -26.33
CA TYR A 64 18.07 -7.45 -26.09
C TYR A 64 16.85 -8.05 -25.37
N SER A 65 16.32 -7.31 -24.40
CA SER A 65 14.99 -7.56 -23.83
C SER A 65 13.97 -6.74 -24.59
N VAL A 66 12.95 -7.39 -25.17
CA VAL A 66 11.96 -6.72 -26.04
C VAL A 66 10.56 -6.88 -25.47
N LEU A 67 9.89 -5.76 -25.22
CA LEU A 67 8.46 -5.69 -24.93
C LEU A 67 7.73 -5.10 -26.15
N TYR A 68 6.86 -5.89 -26.76
CA TYR A 68 5.98 -5.43 -27.83
C TYR A 68 4.58 -5.14 -27.27
N LEU A 69 4.09 -3.92 -27.50
CA LEU A 69 2.76 -3.50 -27.06
C LEU A 69 1.84 -3.36 -28.27
N ASP A 70 0.66 -3.98 -28.18
CA ASP A 70 -0.42 -3.79 -29.15
C ASP A 70 -1.37 -2.65 -28.73
N GLU A 71 -2.53 -2.55 -29.41
CA GLU A 71 -3.56 -1.51 -29.25
C GLU A 71 -4.01 -1.28 -27.80
N THR A 72 -3.74 -2.20 -26.89
CA THR A 72 -4.09 -2.05 -25.46
C THR A 72 -2.96 -1.44 -24.64
N TRP A 73 -2.13 -0.58 -25.23
CA TRP A 73 -1.04 0.10 -24.49
C TRP A 73 -1.56 0.90 -23.29
N GLU A 74 -2.78 1.43 -23.36
CA GLU A 74 -3.48 2.11 -22.26
C GLU A 74 -3.78 1.19 -21.08
N GLN A 75 -3.98 -0.10 -21.32
CA GLN A 75 -4.19 -1.15 -20.31
C GLN A 75 -2.88 -1.84 -19.91
N SER A 76 -1.77 -1.57 -20.60
CA SER A 76 -0.48 -2.27 -20.45
C SER A 76 0.43 -1.67 -19.35
N SER A 77 -0.08 -0.79 -18.50
CA SER A 77 0.69 -0.12 -17.44
C SER A 77 1.44 -1.09 -16.51
N SER A 78 0.80 -2.19 -16.12
CA SER A 78 1.38 -3.23 -15.26
C SER A 78 2.52 -4.00 -15.94
N ILE A 79 2.38 -4.27 -17.24
CA ILE A 79 3.36 -4.98 -18.07
C ILE A 79 4.58 -4.09 -18.34
N ILE A 80 4.36 -2.80 -18.60
CA ILE A 80 5.44 -1.83 -18.77
C ILE A 80 6.22 -1.71 -17.45
N LEU A 81 5.54 -1.56 -16.32
CA LEU A 81 6.19 -1.48 -15.01
C LEU A 81 6.95 -2.77 -14.65
N SER A 82 6.42 -3.95 -14.96
CA SER A 82 7.12 -5.21 -14.73
C SER A 82 8.37 -5.33 -15.61
N PHE A 83 8.28 -4.94 -16.88
CA PHE A 83 9.42 -4.91 -17.79
C PHE A 83 10.51 -3.96 -17.30
N PHE A 84 10.16 -2.73 -16.91
CA PHE A 84 11.12 -1.76 -16.34
C PHE A 84 11.84 -2.29 -15.09
N ARG A 85 11.11 -3.01 -14.21
CA ARG A 85 11.68 -3.60 -12.99
C ARG A 85 12.60 -4.77 -13.30
N THR A 86 12.17 -5.71 -14.14
CA THR A 86 12.96 -6.89 -14.54
C THR A 86 14.24 -6.46 -15.27
N ALA A 87 14.13 -5.45 -16.13
CA ALA A 87 15.24 -4.89 -16.87
C ALA A 87 16.17 -3.98 -16.04
N MET A 88 15.82 -3.70 -14.78
CA MET A 88 16.55 -2.78 -13.87
C MET A 88 16.78 -1.39 -14.49
N SER A 89 15.84 -0.94 -15.32
CA SER A 89 15.98 0.27 -16.12
C SER A 89 15.78 1.53 -15.30
N ARG A 90 16.69 2.50 -15.44
CA ARG A 90 16.64 3.78 -14.69
C ARG A 90 16.20 4.97 -15.52
N SER A 91 16.26 4.85 -16.84
CA SER A 91 15.97 5.92 -17.79
C SER A 91 15.16 5.37 -18.96
N LEU A 92 14.24 6.20 -19.46
CA LEU A 92 13.45 5.92 -20.66
C LEU A 92 13.64 7.05 -21.65
N GLU A 93 14.02 6.70 -22.88
CA GLU A 93 13.92 7.60 -24.03
C GLU A 93 12.79 7.15 -24.95
N ILE A 94 11.92 8.07 -25.35
CA ILE A 94 10.83 7.80 -26.29
C ILE A 94 11.21 8.39 -27.64
N ILE A 95 11.34 7.53 -28.64
CA ILE A 95 11.67 7.88 -30.01
C ILE A 95 10.44 7.60 -30.87
N ALA A 96 9.81 8.67 -31.37
CA ALA A 96 8.77 8.56 -32.39
C ALA A 96 9.38 8.74 -33.77
N PHE A 97 9.07 7.86 -34.71
CA PHE A 97 9.59 8.00 -36.07
C PHE A 97 8.96 9.24 -36.76
N PRO A 98 9.72 10.05 -37.53
CA PRO A 98 9.23 11.35 -38.01
C PRO A 98 7.95 11.30 -38.84
N SER A 99 7.67 10.19 -39.54
CA SER A 99 6.41 10.02 -40.25
C SER A 99 5.23 9.87 -39.30
N TYR A 100 5.37 9.13 -38.21
CA TYR A 100 4.33 8.95 -37.19
C TYR A 100 4.13 10.23 -36.37
N GLN A 101 5.21 10.95 -36.06
CA GLN A 101 5.11 12.24 -35.39
C GLN A 101 4.35 13.28 -36.23
N ARG A 102 4.45 13.21 -37.56
CA ARG A 102 3.70 14.09 -38.48
C ARG A 102 2.27 13.64 -38.72
N LEU A 103 2.04 12.34 -38.89
CA LEU A 103 0.73 11.79 -39.27
C LEU A 103 -0.20 11.60 -38.06
N LEU A 104 0.35 11.31 -36.89
CA LEU A 104 -0.39 10.97 -35.67
C LEU A 104 0.15 11.75 -34.45
N PRO A 105 0.22 13.10 -34.51
CA PRO A 105 0.82 13.89 -33.43
C PRO A 105 0.11 13.70 -32.08
N GLU A 106 -1.22 13.60 -32.09
CA GLU A 106 -2.01 13.41 -30.87
C GLU A 106 -1.75 12.06 -30.21
N LEU A 107 -1.65 10.99 -30.99
CA LEU A 107 -1.37 9.65 -30.48
C LEU A 107 0.05 9.58 -29.91
N VAL A 108 1.04 10.12 -30.62
CA VAL A 108 2.42 10.17 -30.14
C VAL A 108 2.50 10.96 -28.83
N GLN A 109 1.81 12.10 -28.74
CA GLN A 109 1.74 12.89 -27.51
C GLN A 109 1.03 12.14 -26.38
N ALA A 110 -0.04 11.40 -26.66
CA ALA A 110 -0.74 10.58 -25.68
C ALA A 110 0.15 9.47 -25.10
N VAL A 111 0.89 8.76 -25.96
CA VAL A 111 1.87 7.74 -25.55
C VAL A 111 2.97 8.36 -24.69
N GLN A 112 3.53 9.50 -25.12
CA GLN A 112 4.55 10.23 -24.35
C GLN A 112 4.03 10.68 -22.99
N ASN A 113 2.82 11.25 -22.93
CA ASN A 113 2.21 11.72 -21.69
C ASN A 113 1.90 10.57 -20.74
N SER A 114 1.44 9.43 -21.25
CA SER A 114 1.10 8.28 -20.41
C SER A 114 2.33 7.56 -19.89
N LEU A 115 3.35 7.34 -20.72
CA LEU A 115 4.62 6.74 -20.29
C LEU A 115 5.38 7.67 -19.34
N SER A 116 5.43 8.97 -19.65
CA SER A 116 6.01 9.94 -18.73
C SER A 116 5.23 9.99 -17.43
N ARG A 117 3.89 9.99 -17.43
CA ARG A 117 3.08 9.94 -16.21
C ARG A 117 3.31 8.65 -15.41
N LEU A 118 3.35 7.49 -16.07
CA LEU A 118 3.62 6.20 -15.44
C LEU A 118 4.96 6.20 -14.68
N LEU A 119 5.98 6.82 -15.27
CA LEU A 119 7.34 6.88 -14.71
C LEU A 119 7.59 8.09 -13.80
N SER A 120 6.84 9.17 -13.97
CA SER A 120 6.92 10.41 -13.19
C SER A 120 5.92 10.48 -12.04
N GLN A 121 5.01 9.51 -11.91
CA GLN A 121 4.35 9.28 -10.63
C GLN A 121 5.48 9.14 -9.62
N PRO A 122 5.64 10.08 -8.67
CA PRO A 122 6.57 9.87 -7.60
C PRO A 122 6.16 8.54 -7.01
N ASN A 123 7.05 7.56 -7.00
CA ASN A 123 6.86 6.40 -6.17
C ASN A 123 6.83 6.98 -4.75
N VAL A 124 5.65 7.36 -4.27
CA VAL A 124 5.40 7.66 -2.86
C VAL A 124 5.94 6.48 -2.04
N ASN A 125 5.86 5.27 -2.61
CA ASN A 125 6.58 4.09 -2.15
C ASN A 125 8.09 4.27 -2.05
N GLU A 126 8.83 4.77 -3.05
CA GLU A 126 10.29 4.87 -3.01
C GLU A 126 10.79 5.88 -1.99
N ALA A 127 10.17 7.06 -1.90
CA ALA A 127 10.49 8.03 -0.83
C ALA A 127 10.15 7.47 0.56
N THR A 128 9.01 6.78 0.70
CA THR A 128 8.61 6.12 1.95
C THR A 128 9.53 4.94 2.28
N ILE A 129 9.95 4.16 1.29
CA ILE A 129 10.89 3.04 1.39
C ILE A 129 12.26 3.56 1.81
N ASN A 130 12.76 4.63 1.17
CA ASN A 130 14.03 5.25 1.53
C ASN A 130 13.98 5.82 2.95
N HIS A 131 12.85 6.39 3.37
CA HIS A 131 12.69 6.96 4.71
C HIS A 131 12.52 5.88 5.80
N PHE A 132 11.69 4.87 5.57
CA PHE A 132 11.29 3.90 6.58
C PHE A 132 11.92 2.51 6.43
N GLY A 133 12.53 2.16 5.30
CA GLY A 133 13.06 0.82 5.03
C GLY A 133 14.03 0.32 6.11
N ARG A 134 14.88 1.23 6.63
CA ARG A 134 15.74 0.95 7.79
C ARG A 134 14.95 0.61 9.05
N THR A 135 13.92 1.41 9.34
CA THR A 135 13.03 1.24 10.50
C THR A 135 12.21 -0.04 10.37
N TRP A 136 11.63 -0.32 9.20
CA TRP A 136 10.90 -1.56 8.93
C TRP A 136 11.79 -2.77 9.12
N THR A 137 12.99 -2.78 8.52
CA THR A 137 13.94 -3.90 8.68
C THR A 137 14.30 -4.12 10.15
N HIS A 138 14.60 -3.04 10.88
CA HIS A 138 14.91 -3.10 12.31
C HIS A 138 13.73 -3.62 13.13
N ASN A 139 12.55 -3.06 12.91
CA ASN A 139 11.32 -3.44 13.61
C ASN A 139 10.98 -4.90 13.33
N TYR A 140 11.11 -5.35 12.09
CA TYR A 140 10.82 -6.72 11.68
C TYR A 140 11.67 -7.73 12.45
N LEU A 141 13.00 -7.54 12.47
CA LEU A 141 13.93 -8.39 13.21
C LEU A 141 13.64 -8.41 14.71
N LYS A 142 13.34 -7.24 15.28
CA LYS A 142 13.06 -7.11 16.71
C LYS A 142 11.70 -7.71 17.07
N ASN A 143 10.66 -7.44 16.28
CA ASN A 143 9.30 -7.92 16.50
C ASN A 143 9.19 -9.42 16.31
N TRP A 144 9.98 -9.99 15.38
CA TRP A 144 10.12 -11.43 15.24
C TRP A 144 10.65 -12.07 16.54
N ASN A 145 11.75 -11.54 17.09
CA ASN A 145 12.32 -12.01 18.35
C ASN A 145 11.38 -11.79 19.54
N LEU A 146 10.72 -10.62 19.61
CA LEU A 146 9.75 -10.33 20.64
C LEU A 146 8.62 -11.35 20.57
N ASN A 147 8.05 -11.59 19.39
CA ASN A 147 6.97 -12.54 19.18
C ASN A 147 7.31 -13.96 19.66
N LYS A 148 8.53 -14.45 19.38
CA LYS A 148 9.01 -15.76 19.85
C LYS A 148 8.98 -15.90 21.38
N ASN A 149 9.16 -14.79 22.10
CA ASN A 149 9.24 -14.76 23.56
C ASN A 149 7.92 -14.28 24.23
N ARG A 150 6.84 -14.07 23.47
CA ARG A 150 5.57 -13.62 24.04
C ARG A 150 4.82 -14.79 24.72
N PRO A 151 4.12 -14.53 25.84
CA PRO A 151 3.25 -15.54 26.46
C PRO A 151 2.12 -16.02 25.55
N ILE A 152 1.53 -15.09 24.80
CA ILE A 152 0.52 -15.37 23.77
C ILE A 152 1.19 -15.10 22.42
N PRO A 153 1.49 -16.14 21.63
CA PRO A 153 2.03 -15.97 20.29
C PRO A 153 1.11 -15.11 19.45
N ALA A 154 1.68 -14.23 18.64
CA ALA A 154 0.89 -13.54 17.63
C ALA A 154 0.24 -14.54 16.67
N GLY A 155 -0.87 -14.13 16.09
CA GLY A 155 -1.63 -14.94 15.16
C GLY A 155 -2.16 -14.14 14.00
N TYR A 156 -3.18 -14.67 13.36
CA TYR A 156 -3.90 -14.06 12.25
C TYR A 156 -5.40 -14.20 12.45
N LEU A 157 -6.19 -13.36 11.76
CA LEU A 157 -7.64 -13.50 11.73
C LEU A 157 -8.01 -14.62 10.75
N PRO A 158 -8.81 -15.62 11.15
CA PRO A 158 -9.31 -16.61 10.22
C PRO A 158 -10.16 -15.99 9.11
N GLU A 159 -10.13 -16.63 7.94
CA GLU A 159 -11.03 -16.28 6.84
C GLU A 159 -12.49 -16.39 7.32
N LYS A 160 -13.36 -15.50 6.84
CA LYS A 160 -14.81 -15.53 7.12
C LYS A 160 -15.20 -15.35 8.60
N CYS A 161 -14.28 -14.94 9.48
CA CYS A 161 -14.59 -14.81 10.91
C CYS A 161 -15.67 -13.75 11.21
N PHE A 162 -15.92 -12.83 10.27
CA PHE A 162 -16.97 -11.81 10.33
C PHE A 162 -18.09 -12.05 9.32
N TYR A 163 -18.26 -13.29 8.85
CA TYR A 163 -19.34 -13.65 7.94
C TYR A 163 -20.70 -13.18 8.47
N LYS A 164 -21.46 -12.46 7.62
CA LYS A 164 -22.75 -11.84 7.95
C LYS A 164 -22.73 -10.75 9.04
N LYS A 165 -21.56 -10.33 9.50
CA LYS A 165 -21.40 -9.25 10.48
C LYS A 165 -21.01 -7.95 9.79
N THR A 166 -21.30 -6.83 10.46
CA THR A 166 -20.88 -5.49 10.02
C THR A 166 -19.59 -5.10 10.72
N LEU A 167 -18.57 -4.70 9.95
CA LEU A 167 -17.33 -4.13 10.47
C LEU A 167 -17.46 -2.60 10.49
N LEU A 168 -17.36 -1.99 11.67
CA LEU A 168 -17.36 -0.54 11.87
C LEU A 168 -15.93 -0.05 12.07
N PHE A 169 -15.34 0.56 11.06
CA PHE A 169 -14.04 1.20 11.14
C PHE A 169 -14.16 2.63 11.66
N LEU A 170 -13.39 2.93 12.70
CA LEU A 170 -13.39 4.21 13.41
C LEU A 170 -12.04 4.93 13.20
N GLY A 171 -12.01 5.83 12.23
CA GLY A 171 -10.90 6.75 11.99
C GLY A 171 -10.85 7.87 13.01
N ALA A 172 -9.80 8.70 12.94
CA ALA A 172 -9.54 9.74 13.93
C ALA A 172 -9.80 11.17 13.41
N SER A 173 -10.57 11.37 12.34
CA SER A 173 -10.85 12.71 11.81
C SER A 173 -11.62 13.57 12.81
N PRO A 174 -11.58 14.92 12.69
CA PRO A 174 -12.30 15.81 13.60
C PRO A 174 -13.81 15.55 13.66
N GLU A 175 -14.41 15.05 12.57
CA GLU A 175 -15.84 14.71 12.50
C GLU A 175 -16.25 13.58 13.45
N LEU A 176 -15.29 12.76 13.90
CA LEU A 176 -15.56 11.71 14.88
C LEU A 176 -16.21 12.30 16.16
N GLU A 177 -15.85 13.52 16.54
CA GLU A 177 -16.41 14.21 17.71
C GLU A 177 -17.92 14.42 17.60
N GLU A 178 -18.43 14.67 16.40
CA GLU A 178 -19.85 14.91 16.12
C GLU A 178 -20.63 13.60 15.89
N GLN A 179 -19.92 12.50 15.64
CA GLN A 179 -20.51 11.19 15.34
C GLN A 179 -20.68 10.29 16.57
N VAL A 180 -20.20 10.70 17.74
CA VAL A 180 -20.17 9.89 18.99
C VAL A 180 -21.52 9.25 19.30
N GLU A 181 -22.60 10.03 19.34
CA GLU A 181 -23.93 9.54 19.71
C GLU A 181 -24.41 8.42 18.77
N ARG A 182 -24.14 8.59 17.47
CA ARG A 182 -24.52 7.60 16.45
C ARG A 182 -23.66 6.35 16.54
N ILE A 183 -22.35 6.51 16.78
CA ILE A 183 -21.42 5.39 16.98
C ILE A 183 -21.86 4.57 18.20
N GLN A 184 -22.20 5.20 19.32
CA GLN A 184 -22.69 4.51 20.53
C GLN A 184 -23.91 3.64 20.22
N LYS A 185 -24.90 4.17 19.48
CA LYS A 185 -26.12 3.42 19.10
C LYS A 185 -25.84 2.18 18.25
N ILE A 186 -24.89 2.23 17.32
CA ILE A 186 -24.64 1.13 16.38
C ILE A 186 -23.52 0.18 16.83
N SER A 187 -22.60 0.63 17.69
CA SER A 187 -21.40 -0.12 18.09
C SER A 187 -21.71 -1.43 18.80
N THR A 188 -22.88 -1.56 19.43
CA THR A 188 -23.35 -2.81 20.07
C THR A 188 -23.80 -3.87 19.07
N HIS A 189 -24.03 -3.49 17.82
CA HIS A 189 -24.49 -4.36 16.72
C HIS A 189 -23.40 -4.62 15.68
N CYS A 190 -22.21 -4.03 15.85
CA CYS A 190 -21.11 -4.11 14.90
C CYS A 190 -19.85 -4.66 15.59
N ILE A 191 -18.91 -5.16 14.78
CA ILE A 191 -17.53 -5.36 15.23
C ILE A 191 -16.80 -4.03 15.03
N THR A 192 -16.23 -3.49 16.10
CA THR A 192 -15.60 -2.16 16.11
C THR A 192 -14.09 -2.22 15.91
N LEU A 193 -13.60 -1.69 14.80
CA LEU A 193 -12.18 -1.59 14.47
C LEU A 193 -11.71 -0.14 14.59
N ALA A 194 -11.06 0.19 15.70
CA ALA A 194 -10.53 1.52 15.92
C ALA A 194 -9.17 1.70 15.24
N SER A 195 -8.93 2.84 14.58
CA SER A 195 -7.56 3.27 14.32
C SER A 195 -6.83 3.52 15.64
N ASP A 196 -5.53 3.22 15.69
CA ASP A 196 -4.70 3.54 16.85
C ASP A 196 -4.86 4.99 17.32
N THR A 197 -4.91 5.92 16.38
CA THR A 197 -5.03 7.35 16.66
C THR A 197 -6.35 7.69 17.35
N ALA A 198 -7.45 7.01 17.01
CA ALA A 198 -8.79 7.26 17.57
C ALA A 198 -9.04 6.52 18.90
N VAL A 199 -8.29 5.46 19.21
CA VAL A 199 -8.64 4.52 20.29
C VAL A 199 -8.89 5.21 21.63
N GLN A 200 -8.04 6.17 22.01
CA GLN A 200 -8.16 6.87 23.29
C GLN A 200 -9.39 7.75 23.37
N PHE A 201 -9.74 8.40 22.26
CA PHE A 201 -10.94 9.21 22.20
C PHE A 201 -12.17 8.31 22.40
N LEU A 202 -12.23 7.19 21.68
CA LEU A 202 -13.34 6.23 21.74
C LEU A 202 -13.52 5.64 23.14
N LEU A 203 -12.42 5.18 23.75
CA LEU A 203 -12.44 4.63 25.12
C LEU A 203 -12.92 5.68 26.13
N LYS A 204 -12.49 6.94 26.01
CA LYS A 204 -12.96 8.04 26.87
C LYS A 204 -14.45 8.36 26.70
N GLN A 205 -15.02 8.13 25.52
CA GLN A 205 -16.46 8.28 25.27
C GLN A 205 -17.28 7.04 25.68
N GLY A 206 -16.65 6.02 26.28
CA GLY A 206 -17.32 4.76 26.63
C GLY A 206 -17.74 3.94 25.41
N ILE A 207 -17.18 4.22 24.23
CA ILE A 207 -17.45 3.43 23.03
C ILE A 207 -16.65 2.13 23.14
N ARG A 208 -17.35 1.00 22.95
CA ARG A 208 -16.76 -0.33 22.89
C ARG A 208 -15.83 -0.43 21.69
N VAL A 209 -14.62 -0.93 21.91
CA VAL A 209 -13.61 -1.18 20.88
C VAL A 209 -13.25 -2.66 20.90
N ASP A 210 -13.50 -3.35 19.79
CA ASP A 210 -13.23 -4.78 19.63
C ASP A 210 -11.79 -5.04 19.25
N MET A 211 -11.23 -4.24 18.34
CA MET A 211 -9.87 -4.38 17.83
C MET A 211 -9.28 -3.00 17.50
N ILE A 212 -7.95 -2.93 17.50
CA ILE A 212 -7.21 -1.73 17.13
C ILE A 212 -6.37 -2.02 15.89
N LEU A 213 -6.44 -1.17 14.88
CA LEU A 213 -5.60 -1.21 13.70
C LEU A 213 -4.45 -0.20 13.82
N SER A 214 -3.21 -0.70 13.86
CA SER A 214 -2.00 0.12 13.98
C SER A 214 -0.91 -0.36 13.03
N MET A 215 -0.60 0.42 12.01
CA MET A 215 0.36 0.04 10.95
C MET A 215 1.66 0.85 10.97
N ASP A 216 1.70 1.99 11.67
CA ASP A 216 2.85 2.88 11.61
C ASP A 216 4.09 2.28 12.32
N PRO A 217 5.28 2.41 11.72
CA PRO A 217 6.52 1.85 12.27
C PRO A 217 7.17 2.76 13.32
N GLY A 218 6.70 4.00 13.45
CA GLY A 218 7.34 5.06 14.21
C GLY A 218 7.23 4.89 15.72
N ARG A 219 8.12 5.57 16.45
CA ARG A 219 8.03 5.66 17.92
C ARG A 219 6.82 6.49 18.37
N GLY A 220 6.31 7.38 17.52
CA GLY A 220 5.12 8.19 17.79
C GLY A 220 3.88 7.35 18.10
N THR A 221 3.81 6.12 17.58
CA THR A 221 2.73 5.16 17.85
C THR A 221 2.51 4.94 19.35
N LEU A 222 3.56 4.99 20.18
CA LEU A 222 3.46 4.92 21.64
C LEU A 222 2.37 5.86 22.20
N TYR A 223 2.33 7.10 21.74
CA TYR A 223 1.43 8.12 22.30
C TYR A 223 -0.04 7.82 22.02
N HIS A 224 -0.35 7.06 20.97
CA HIS A 224 -1.71 6.61 20.68
C HIS A 224 -2.23 5.58 21.69
N PHE A 225 -1.33 4.89 22.40
CA PHE A 225 -1.65 3.89 23.41
C PHE A 225 -1.47 4.42 24.85
N LEU A 226 -1.39 5.75 25.02
CA LEU A 226 -1.34 6.43 26.32
C LEU A 226 -2.60 7.28 26.55
N PRO A 227 -3.29 7.16 27.71
CA PRO A 227 -3.03 6.22 28.81
C PRO A 227 -3.27 4.76 28.39
N LYS A 228 -2.85 3.79 29.21
CA LYS A 228 -2.90 2.37 28.86
C LYS A 228 -4.27 1.94 28.28
N VAL A 229 -4.24 1.28 27.12
CA VAL A 229 -5.40 0.61 26.50
C VAL A 229 -5.68 -0.72 27.22
N PRO A 230 -6.95 -1.16 27.36
CA PRO A 230 -7.26 -2.45 27.97
C PRO A 230 -6.54 -3.64 27.31
N ASP A 231 -5.94 -4.51 28.14
CA ASP A 231 -5.03 -5.59 27.69
C ASP A 231 -5.73 -6.68 26.86
N HIS A 232 -7.05 -6.79 26.94
CA HIS A 232 -7.81 -7.80 26.22
C HIS A 232 -8.15 -7.40 24.78
N ILE A 233 -8.00 -6.11 24.41
CA ILE A 233 -8.33 -5.63 23.07
C ILE A 233 -7.20 -6.03 22.11
N PRO A 234 -7.45 -6.85 21.08
CA PRO A 234 -6.42 -7.22 20.13
C PRO A 234 -5.93 -6.06 19.27
N ILE A 235 -4.65 -6.11 18.90
CA ILE A 235 -4.00 -5.15 18.02
C ILE A 235 -3.66 -5.85 16.70
N ILE A 236 -4.26 -5.35 15.62
CA ILE A 236 -3.92 -5.72 14.25
C ILE A 236 -2.78 -4.83 13.78
N THR A 237 -1.66 -5.45 13.40
CA THR A 237 -0.45 -4.78 12.94
C THR A 237 0.31 -5.68 11.95
N TRP A 238 1.57 -5.35 11.67
CA TRP A 238 2.48 -6.16 10.86
C TRP A 238 3.87 -6.17 11.50
N LEU A 239 4.76 -7.06 11.07
CA LEU A 239 6.08 -7.20 11.71
C LEU A 239 6.99 -5.98 11.54
N GLY A 240 6.82 -5.18 10.49
CA GLY A 240 7.52 -3.90 10.34
C GLY A 240 6.94 -2.75 11.19
N GLY A 241 5.81 -2.97 11.87
CA GLY A 241 5.13 -2.00 12.73
C GLY A 241 5.93 -1.63 13.98
N SER A 242 5.45 -0.63 14.73
CA SER A 242 6.16 -0.11 15.90
C SER A 242 6.47 -1.22 16.92
N THR A 243 7.74 -1.34 17.32
CA THR A 243 8.18 -2.38 18.28
C THR A 243 7.54 -2.27 19.65
N TYR A 244 6.99 -1.10 19.99
CA TYR A 244 6.23 -0.91 21.21
C TYR A 244 4.97 -1.79 21.25
N LEU A 245 4.29 -2.01 20.12
CA LEU A 245 3.08 -2.82 20.06
C LEU A 245 3.35 -4.26 20.50
N PHE A 246 4.48 -4.82 20.08
CA PHE A 246 4.95 -6.16 20.46
C PHE A 246 5.48 -6.25 21.89
N SER A 247 5.57 -5.12 22.63
CA SER A 247 5.87 -5.11 24.07
C SER A 247 4.62 -5.03 24.94
N LEU A 248 3.46 -4.70 24.37
CA LEU A 248 2.18 -4.65 25.08
C LEU A 248 1.68 -6.07 25.38
N PRO A 249 0.92 -6.28 26.46
CA PRO A 249 0.34 -7.59 26.79
C PRO A 249 -0.81 -7.99 25.85
N ASN A 250 -1.30 -7.07 25.02
CA ASN A 250 -2.42 -7.27 24.11
C ASN A 250 -2.20 -8.44 23.12
N PRO A 251 -3.25 -9.19 22.75
CA PRO A 251 -3.19 -10.12 21.63
C PRO A 251 -2.77 -9.41 20.35
N ILE A 252 -1.88 -10.02 19.56
CA ILE A 252 -1.37 -9.43 18.32
C ILE A 252 -1.86 -10.26 17.12
N CYS A 253 -2.49 -9.59 16.16
CA CYS A 253 -2.80 -10.13 14.85
C CYS A 253 -1.83 -9.52 13.81
N ILE A 254 -1.08 -10.35 13.10
CA ILE A 254 -0.10 -9.92 12.10
C ILE A 254 -0.70 -10.07 10.70
N LEU A 255 -0.69 -8.98 9.95
CA LEU A 255 -1.06 -8.94 8.53
C LEU A 255 0.16 -9.15 7.65
N ASN A 256 -0.01 -9.93 6.58
CA ASN A 256 0.92 -10.00 5.46
C ASN A 256 0.71 -8.76 4.59
N THR A 257 1.69 -7.89 4.55
CA THR A 257 1.65 -6.60 3.83
C THR A 257 2.25 -6.69 2.43
N GLY A 258 2.76 -7.86 2.04
CA GLY A 258 3.52 -8.08 0.82
C GLY A 258 4.97 -7.60 0.91
N TYR A 259 5.42 -7.22 2.11
CA TYR A 259 6.83 -6.97 2.38
C TYR A 259 7.65 -8.21 2.02
N PRO A 260 8.87 -8.10 1.47
CA PRO A 260 9.63 -9.26 0.99
C PRO A 260 9.75 -10.39 2.02
N MET A 261 9.94 -10.06 3.30
CA MET A 261 9.98 -11.07 4.36
C MET A 261 8.64 -11.71 4.66
N ASP A 262 7.51 -11.03 4.44
CA ASP A 262 6.18 -11.62 4.64
C ASP A 262 5.96 -12.78 3.64
N GLN A 263 6.47 -12.65 2.41
CA GLN A 263 6.38 -13.69 1.38
C GLN A 263 7.23 -14.92 1.73
N ILE A 264 8.43 -14.69 2.28
CA ILE A 264 9.29 -15.80 2.75
C ILE A 264 8.66 -16.50 3.94
N LEU A 265 8.10 -15.74 4.88
CA LEU A 265 7.39 -16.31 6.03
C LEU A 265 6.15 -17.08 5.59
N GLU A 266 5.36 -16.56 4.65
CA GLU A 266 4.21 -17.25 4.07
C GLU A 266 4.63 -18.61 3.47
N PHE A 267 5.71 -18.62 2.68
CA PHE A 267 6.27 -19.85 2.12
C PHE A 267 6.69 -20.85 3.20
N LYS A 268 7.32 -20.38 4.29
CA LYS A 268 7.78 -21.22 5.39
C LYS A 268 6.67 -21.72 6.31
N LEU A 269 5.62 -20.93 6.53
CA LEU A 269 4.50 -21.26 7.40
C LEU A 269 3.73 -22.49 6.89
N SER A 270 3.84 -22.85 5.61
CA SER A 270 3.08 -23.95 4.99
C SER A 270 1.57 -23.87 5.20
N THR A 271 1.07 -22.70 5.62
CA THR A 271 -0.33 -22.35 5.82
C THR A 271 -0.63 -21.10 5.00
N HIS A 272 -1.83 -21.00 4.46
CA HIS A 272 -2.24 -19.81 3.73
C HIS A 272 -2.24 -18.58 4.65
N TRP A 273 -1.33 -17.63 4.39
CA TRP A 273 -1.24 -16.36 5.11
C TRP A 273 -1.50 -15.20 4.13
N PRO A 274 -2.75 -14.72 4.03
CA PRO A 274 -3.21 -13.94 2.89
C PRO A 274 -2.56 -12.57 2.78
N LEU A 275 -2.16 -12.21 1.57
CA LEU A 275 -1.67 -10.88 1.23
C LEU A 275 -2.78 -9.82 1.32
N PHE A 276 -2.62 -8.84 2.21
CA PHE A 276 -3.51 -7.69 2.32
C PHE A 276 -3.02 -6.53 1.45
N LYS A 277 -3.63 -6.37 0.27
CA LYS A 277 -3.36 -5.22 -0.59
C LYS A 277 -3.98 -3.96 0.01
N ASN A 278 -3.20 -2.90 0.19
CA ASN A 278 -3.69 -1.59 0.64
C ASN A 278 -3.60 -0.54 -0.50
N PRO A 279 -4.55 -0.53 -1.45
CA PRO A 279 -4.50 0.37 -2.60
C PRO A 279 -4.63 1.85 -2.23
N SER A 280 -5.34 2.19 -1.14
CA SER A 280 -5.49 3.58 -0.68
C SER A 280 -4.29 4.09 0.15
N LEU A 281 -3.31 3.22 0.43
CA LEU A 281 -2.10 3.51 1.20
C LEU A 281 -2.36 4.07 2.61
N ASN A 282 -3.56 3.89 3.16
CA ASN A 282 -3.97 4.38 4.48
C ASN A 282 -4.73 3.30 5.27
N LEU A 283 -5.11 3.59 6.52
CA LEU A 283 -5.76 2.60 7.38
C LEU A 283 -7.13 2.14 6.86
N ILE A 284 -7.82 2.96 6.05
CA ILE A 284 -9.13 2.61 5.50
C ILE A 284 -9.00 1.49 4.47
N GLY A 285 -7.97 1.53 3.62
CA GLY A 285 -7.72 0.46 2.65
C GLY A 285 -7.35 -0.85 3.33
N THR A 286 -6.61 -0.79 4.44
CA THR A 286 -6.36 -1.98 5.27
C THR A 286 -7.64 -2.48 5.93
N ALA A 287 -8.51 -1.60 6.44
CA ALA A 287 -9.81 -2.00 6.99
C ALA A 287 -10.71 -2.65 5.93
N LYS A 288 -10.66 -2.17 4.68
CA LYS A 288 -11.35 -2.80 3.54
C LYS A 288 -10.82 -4.19 3.25
N ALA A 289 -9.51 -4.35 3.11
CA ALA A 289 -8.90 -5.65 2.85
C ALA A 289 -9.21 -6.64 3.99
N LEU A 290 -9.27 -6.17 5.24
CA LEU A 290 -9.73 -6.96 6.37
C LEU A 290 -11.20 -7.35 6.26
N ALA A 291 -12.08 -6.43 5.88
CA ALA A 291 -13.51 -6.72 5.70
C ALA A 291 -13.74 -7.79 4.63
N GLU A 292 -13.02 -7.72 3.50
CA GLU A 292 -13.05 -8.72 2.42
C GLU A 292 -12.58 -10.10 2.92
N TRP A 293 -11.41 -10.16 3.55
CA TRP A 293 -10.84 -11.41 4.07
C TRP A 293 -11.74 -12.09 5.10
N THR A 294 -12.33 -11.29 5.99
CA THR A 294 -13.20 -11.78 7.06
C THR A 294 -14.65 -11.98 6.61
N GLN A 295 -14.96 -11.70 5.34
CA GLN A 295 -16.30 -11.76 4.73
C GLN A 295 -17.37 -10.98 5.50
N ALA A 296 -17.01 -9.81 6.02
CA ALA A 296 -17.97 -8.88 6.58
C ALA A 296 -19.00 -8.47 5.51
N SER A 297 -20.29 -8.40 5.85
CA SER A 297 -21.33 -8.01 4.90
C SER A 297 -21.26 -6.53 4.54
N ASN A 298 -20.84 -5.70 5.49
CA ASN A 298 -20.73 -4.27 5.31
C ASN A 298 -19.47 -3.76 5.99
N LEU A 299 -18.81 -2.79 5.35
CA LEU A 299 -17.80 -1.96 5.99
C LEU A 299 -18.38 -0.57 6.23
N VAL A 300 -18.71 -0.28 7.49
CA VAL A 300 -19.17 1.05 7.90
C VAL A 300 -17.97 1.87 8.33
N ILE A 301 -17.91 3.13 7.91
CA ILE A 301 -16.81 4.04 8.29
C ILE A 301 -17.33 5.26 9.06
N ALA A 302 -16.63 5.62 10.14
CA ALA A 302 -16.85 6.85 10.90
C ALA A 302 -15.49 7.49 11.26
N GLY A 303 -15.45 8.79 11.50
CA GLY A 303 -14.22 9.53 11.77
C GLY A 303 -13.23 9.49 10.60
N VAL A 304 -13.74 9.43 9.38
CA VAL A 304 -12.95 9.37 8.16
C VAL A 304 -13.29 10.61 7.33
N SER A 305 -12.36 11.57 7.32
CA SER A 305 -12.38 12.67 6.36
C SER A 305 -10.94 13.07 6.03
N PHE A 306 -10.74 13.57 4.82
CA PHE A 306 -9.43 14.08 4.37
C PHE A 306 -9.27 15.58 4.63
N LEU A 307 -10.22 16.17 5.36
CA LEU A 307 -10.30 17.60 5.60
C LEU A 307 -9.87 17.93 7.03
N ALA A 308 -9.03 18.95 7.17
CA ALA A 308 -8.81 19.58 8.46
C ALA A 308 -10.00 20.48 8.79
N LYS A 309 -10.49 20.43 10.04
CA LYS A 309 -11.60 21.25 10.53
C LYS A 309 -11.12 22.07 11.73
N ASN A 310 -11.35 23.38 11.71
CA ASN A 310 -10.98 24.30 12.80
C ASN A 310 -9.51 24.17 13.23
N GLY A 311 -8.58 23.99 12.28
CA GLY A 311 -7.14 23.84 12.55
C GLY A 311 -6.72 22.51 13.17
N LYS A 312 -7.66 21.57 13.32
CA LYS A 312 -7.37 20.20 13.74
C LYS A 312 -7.40 19.27 12.54
N SER A 313 -6.48 18.32 12.53
CA SER A 313 -6.48 17.22 11.57
C SER A 313 -7.00 15.91 12.12
N HIS A 314 -7.13 15.84 13.44
CA HIS A 314 -7.66 14.70 14.14
C HIS A 314 -8.60 15.17 15.26
N CYS A 315 -9.46 14.28 15.73
CA CYS A 315 -10.26 14.50 16.92
C CYS A 315 -9.39 14.78 18.15
N ARG A 316 -10.00 15.36 19.18
CA ARG A 316 -9.38 15.63 20.47
C ARG A 316 -8.96 14.35 21.20
N GLY A 317 -8.00 14.46 22.11
CA GLY A 317 -7.57 13.37 22.99
C GLY A 317 -6.77 12.27 22.30
N THR A 318 -6.30 12.51 21.07
CA THR A 318 -5.44 11.59 20.33
C THR A 318 -4.00 11.63 20.86
N GLY A 319 -3.19 10.62 20.51
CA GLY A 319 -1.77 10.60 20.87
C GLY A 319 -0.97 11.82 20.37
N TYR A 320 -1.40 12.46 19.28
CA TYR A 320 -0.80 13.71 18.82
C TYR A 320 -0.97 14.85 19.83
N GLU A 321 -2.15 14.97 20.44
CA GLU A 321 -2.39 15.94 21.50
C GLU A 321 -1.61 15.57 22.75
N SER A 322 -1.61 14.30 23.15
CA SER A 322 -0.83 13.81 24.31
C SER A 322 0.66 14.12 24.19
N PHE A 323 1.22 14.06 22.96
CA PHE A 323 2.60 14.46 22.70
C PHE A 323 2.80 15.98 22.70
N ARG A 324 1.86 16.74 22.13
CA ARG A 324 2.03 18.19 21.90
C ARG A 324 1.70 19.03 23.13
N ILE A 325 0.69 18.67 23.91
CA ILE A 325 0.22 19.46 25.07
C ILE A 325 1.35 19.78 26.05
N PRO A 326 2.22 18.82 26.45
CA PRO A 326 3.33 19.12 27.36
C PRO A 326 4.38 20.08 26.79
N ASN A 327 4.40 20.25 25.46
CA ASN A 327 5.34 21.13 24.77
C ASN A 327 4.81 22.56 24.59
N ILE A 328 3.58 22.86 25.05
CA ILE A 328 3.01 24.20 25.04
C ILE A 328 3.75 25.05 26.06
N LEU A 329 4.28 26.18 25.62
CA LEU A 329 4.98 27.15 26.46
C LEU A 329 4.39 28.54 26.21
N ARG A 330 4.66 29.49 27.12
CA ARG A 330 4.25 30.89 26.92
C ARG A 330 4.74 31.48 25.59
N LYS A 331 5.90 31.03 25.08
CA LYS A 331 6.49 31.46 23.79
C LYS A 331 6.24 30.46 22.64
N LYS A 332 5.48 29.39 22.89
CA LYS A 332 5.20 28.34 21.91
C LYS A 332 3.77 27.87 22.11
N THR A 333 2.85 28.50 21.40
CA THR A 333 1.41 28.28 21.61
C THR A 333 0.96 26.95 21.04
N TRP A 334 -0.30 26.59 21.31
CA TRP A 334 -0.91 25.40 20.70
C TRP A 334 -1.00 25.53 19.18
N GLU A 335 -1.37 26.72 18.72
CA GLU A 335 -1.44 27.10 17.31
C GLU A 335 -0.06 26.95 16.65
N ASP A 336 1.02 27.40 17.32
CA ASP A 336 2.39 27.22 16.85
C ASP A 336 2.81 25.74 16.78
N LEU A 337 2.25 24.86 17.61
CA LEU A 337 2.52 23.42 17.54
C LEU A 337 1.66 22.71 16.49
N HIS A 338 0.51 23.30 16.12
CA HIS A 338 -0.46 22.78 15.16
C HIS A 338 -0.37 23.41 13.75
N HIS A 339 0.43 24.47 13.57
CA HIS A 339 0.52 25.26 12.33
C HIS A 339 0.83 24.43 11.07
N THR A 340 1.44 23.25 11.23
CA THR A 340 1.86 22.38 10.13
C THR A 340 0.73 21.81 9.28
N GLN A 341 -0.55 22.03 9.64
CA GLN A 341 -1.69 21.49 8.88
C GLN A 341 -2.79 22.51 8.54
N LEU A 342 -2.69 23.77 9.00
CA LEU A 342 -3.66 24.82 8.66
C LEU A 342 -3.57 25.27 7.19
N TYR A 343 -2.40 25.09 6.56
CA TYR A 343 -2.10 25.60 5.21
C TYR A 343 -1.46 24.56 4.27
N LYS A 344 -1.46 23.27 4.65
CA LYS A 344 -0.98 22.23 3.74
C LYS A 344 -2.09 21.87 2.76
N ASN A 345 -1.83 22.07 1.47
CA ASN A 345 -2.63 21.49 0.40
C ASN A 345 -2.75 19.97 0.59
N ASP A 346 -3.87 19.41 0.13
CA ASP A 346 -4.18 17.99 0.22
C ASP A 346 -2.97 17.15 -0.23
N SER A 347 -2.47 16.28 0.67
CA SER A 347 -1.33 15.43 0.32
C SER A 347 -1.73 14.50 -0.82
N LEU A 348 -0.79 14.17 -1.72
CA LEU A 348 -1.01 13.16 -2.77
C LEU A 348 -1.57 11.84 -2.23
N LYS A 349 -1.22 11.48 -0.99
CA LYS A 349 -1.75 10.31 -0.28
C LYS A 349 -3.24 10.43 0.02
N HIS A 350 -3.69 11.61 0.46
CA HIS A 350 -5.11 11.89 0.69
C HIS A 350 -5.90 11.93 -0.61
N GLN A 351 -5.34 12.51 -1.67
CA GLN A 351 -5.96 12.53 -3.00
C GLN A 351 -6.14 11.11 -3.56
N LYS A 352 -5.10 10.26 -3.50
CA LYS A 352 -5.19 8.84 -3.90
C LYS A 352 -6.22 8.08 -3.07
N ALA A 353 -6.22 8.27 -1.75
CA ALA A 353 -7.20 7.60 -0.89
C ALA A 353 -8.64 8.04 -1.17
N LYS A 354 -8.85 9.34 -1.42
CA LYS A 354 -10.15 9.89 -1.79
C LYS A 354 -10.61 9.36 -3.15
N GLN A 355 -9.72 9.36 -4.15
CA GLN A 355 -9.99 8.79 -5.47
C GLN A 355 -10.35 7.31 -5.37
N VAL A 356 -9.57 6.51 -4.64
CA VAL A 356 -9.88 5.09 -4.40
C VAL A 356 -11.25 4.95 -3.74
N LEU A 357 -11.57 5.74 -2.71
CA LEU A 357 -12.89 5.67 -2.07
C LEU A 357 -14.04 6.05 -3.02
N GLU A 358 -13.86 7.08 -3.84
CA GLU A 358 -14.86 7.54 -4.82
C GLU A 358 -15.06 6.52 -5.95
N GLU A 359 -13.98 5.94 -6.49
CA GLU A 359 -14.02 4.89 -7.52
C GLU A 359 -14.61 3.57 -6.99
N THR A 360 -14.49 3.30 -5.68
CA THR A 360 -14.88 2.02 -5.08
C THR A 360 -16.34 1.97 -4.62
N ASN A 361 -17.04 3.11 -4.53
CA ASN A 361 -18.42 3.18 -4.03
C ASN A 361 -19.48 2.48 -4.92
N GLY A 362 -19.11 1.98 -6.10
CA GLY A 362 -20.07 1.41 -7.06
C GLY A 362 -19.95 -0.10 -7.39
N SER A 363 -18.88 -0.81 -7.01
CA SER A 363 -18.57 -2.12 -7.64
C SER A 363 -17.97 -3.22 -6.77
N LEU A 364 -17.69 -3.03 -5.48
CA LEU A 364 -16.99 -4.06 -4.67
C LEU A 364 -17.75 -4.45 -3.40
N ASP A 365 -17.71 -5.76 -3.11
CA ASP A 365 -18.20 -6.43 -1.91
C ASP A 365 -17.02 -6.57 -0.91
N PRO A 366 -17.12 -6.07 0.35
CA PRO A 366 -18.25 -5.35 0.93
C PRO A 366 -18.29 -3.86 0.57
N ALA A 367 -19.50 -3.33 0.47
CA ALA A 367 -19.74 -1.91 0.27
C ALA A 367 -19.19 -1.07 1.44
N ILE A 368 -18.55 0.04 1.11
CA ILE A 368 -18.10 1.03 2.10
C ILE A 368 -19.25 2.01 2.34
N ILE A 369 -19.75 2.07 3.58
CA ILE A 369 -20.91 2.87 3.94
C ILE A 369 -20.48 3.93 4.96
N PRO A 370 -20.48 5.22 4.59
CA PRO A 370 -20.32 6.30 5.57
C PRO A 370 -21.39 6.21 6.65
N ILE A 371 -21.01 6.40 7.91
CA ILE A 371 -21.92 6.22 9.04
C ILE A 371 -23.20 7.07 8.91
N GLN A 372 -23.13 8.25 8.28
CA GLN A 372 -24.27 9.13 8.06
C GLN A 372 -25.35 8.51 7.15
N ASN A 373 -24.95 7.61 6.24
CA ASN A 373 -25.83 7.02 5.23
C ASN A 373 -26.55 5.76 5.73
N LEU A 374 -26.26 5.28 6.94
CA LEU A 374 -26.99 4.15 7.53
C LEU A 374 -28.44 4.53 7.90
N GLY A 375 -29.39 3.66 7.62
CA GLY A 375 -30.73 3.76 8.21
C GLY A 375 -30.67 3.38 9.70
N THR A 376 -31.48 4.01 10.54
CA THR A 376 -31.65 3.58 11.94
C THR A 376 -32.26 2.18 12.05
N GLU A 377 -32.95 1.72 11.01
CA GLU A 377 -33.61 0.41 10.93
C GLU A 377 -32.68 -0.71 10.39
N SER A 378 -31.44 -0.39 10.01
CA SER A 378 -30.52 -1.32 9.33
C SER A 378 -29.89 -2.39 10.24
N PHE A 379 -30.20 -2.40 11.53
CA PHE A 379 -29.62 -3.35 12.50
C PHE A 379 -30.75 -4.15 13.15
N SER A 380 -30.77 -5.46 12.91
CA SER A 380 -31.67 -6.39 13.60
C SER A 380 -31.36 -6.41 15.09
N SER A 381 -32.40 -6.62 15.92
CA SER A 381 -32.34 -6.61 17.39
C SER A 381 -31.50 -7.73 18.03
N GLU A 382 -30.89 -8.59 17.22
CA GLU A 382 -29.90 -9.55 17.72
C GLU A 382 -28.58 -8.81 17.89
N SER A 383 -28.22 -8.54 19.15
CA SER A 383 -26.85 -8.15 19.47
C SER A 383 -25.92 -9.15 18.81
N ASN A 384 -24.99 -8.69 17.98
CA ASN A 384 -23.87 -9.50 17.52
C ASN A 384 -23.01 -9.82 18.75
N GLN A 385 -23.43 -10.80 19.54
CA GLN A 385 -22.69 -11.25 20.71
C GLN A 385 -21.32 -11.70 20.22
N THR A 386 -20.30 -11.18 20.88
CA THR A 386 -18.89 -11.38 20.54
C THR A 386 -18.37 -12.72 21.02
N GLU A 387 -19.10 -13.79 20.75
CA GLU A 387 -18.44 -15.07 20.48
C GLU A 387 -17.64 -14.84 19.20
N GLY A 388 -16.34 -14.65 19.15
CA GLY A 388 -15.21 -14.44 20.03
C GLY A 388 -14.19 -14.07 18.97
N ILE A 389 -13.52 -12.92 19.04
CA ILE A 389 -12.54 -12.60 17.98
C ILE A 389 -11.37 -13.55 18.17
N HIS A 390 -11.46 -14.70 17.50
CA HIS A 390 -10.53 -15.80 17.64
C HIS A 390 -9.35 -15.54 16.72
N ILE A 391 -8.29 -14.97 17.28
CA ILE A 391 -6.99 -14.92 16.63
C ILE A 391 -6.42 -16.33 16.64
N LEU A 392 -6.20 -16.90 15.46
CA LEU A 392 -5.55 -18.20 15.32
C LEU A 392 -4.04 -18.00 15.46
N PRO A 393 -3.37 -18.64 16.43
CA PRO A 393 -1.93 -18.54 16.55
C PRO A 393 -1.27 -19.13 15.31
N PHE A 394 -0.14 -18.57 14.88
CA PHE A 394 0.70 -19.25 13.91
C PHE A 394 1.20 -20.57 14.52
N GLN A 395 0.94 -21.70 13.86
CA GLN A 395 1.48 -22.99 14.29
C GLN A 395 2.98 -23.02 14.02
N GLY A 396 3.78 -22.69 15.05
CA GLY A 396 5.24 -22.60 14.93
C GLY A 396 5.67 -21.43 14.05
N PHE A 397 5.91 -20.26 14.65
CA PHE A 397 6.43 -19.12 13.89
C PHE A 397 7.79 -19.49 13.29
N PRO A 398 7.97 -19.45 11.95
CA PRO A 398 9.13 -20.07 11.33
C PRO A 398 10.42 -19.32 11.67
N GLU A 399 11.52 -20.07 11.75
CA GLU A 399 12.84 -19.49 11.93
C GLU A 399 13.28 -18.76 10.67
N ILE A 400 13.87 -17.59 10.88
CA ILE A 400 14.44 -16.76 9.83
C ILE A 400 15.96 -16.77 9.98
N ASP A 401 16.66 -17.13 8.91
CA ASP A 401 18.11 -17.17 8.85
C ASP A 401 18.70 -16.11 7.91
N LYS A 402 20.03 -16.10 7.82
CA LYS A 402 20.77 -15.15 6.98
C LYS A 402 20.44 -15.32 5.48
N ALA A 403 20.15 -16.54 5.02
CA ALA A 403 19.86 -16.82 3.62
C ALA A 403 18.49 -16.26 3.22
N ASP A 404 17.49 -16.36 4.09
CA ASP A 404 16.16 -15.77 3.87
C ASP A 404 16.25 -14.26 3.66
N TRP A 405 16.99 -13.56 4.52
CA TRP A 405 17.16 -12.11 4.39
C TRP A 405 17.95 -11.71 3.14
N ASN A 406 18.92 -12.53 2.73
CA ASN A 406 19.63 -12.32 1.46
C ASN A 406 18.68 -12.50 0.27
N GLN A 407 17.80 -13.50 0.31
CA GLN A 407 16.77 -13.71 -0.70
C GLN A 407 15.80 -12.52 -0.75
N ALA A 408 15.33 -12.03 0.40
CA ALA A 408 14.49 -10.84 0.46
C ALA A 408 15.17 -9.59 -0.14
N PHE A 409 16.47 -9.42 0.12
CA PHE A 409 17.27 -8.34 -0.46
C PHE A 409 17.40 -8.46 -1.99
N GLN A 410 17.56 -9.67 -2.52
CA GLN A 410 17.62 -9.92 -3.96
C GLN A 410 16.29 -9.68 -4.66
N GLN A 411 15.17 -10.02 -4.01
CA GLN A 411 13.84 -9.85 -4.58
C GLN A 411 13.43 -8.38 -4.73
N VAL A 412 13.73 -7.54 -3.74
CA VAL A 412 13.40 -6.10 -3.79
C VAL A 412 14.54 -5.25 -3.21
N PRO A 413 15.59 -4.96 -4.00
CA PRO A 413 16.70 -4.12 -3.57
C PRO A 413 16.21 -2.73 -3.12
N GLY A 414 16.65 -2.28 -1.93
CA GLY A 414 16.32 -0.95 -1.39
C GLY A 414 15.19 -0.91 -0.34
N VAL A 415 14.36 -1.95 -0.25
CA VAL A 415 13.31 -2.07 0.80
C VAL A 415 13.86 -2.67 2.10
N VAL A 416 14.76 -3.62 1.97
CA VAL A 416 15.47 -4.27 3.08
C VAL A 416 16.82 -3.57 3.30
N CYS A 417 17.03 -3.02 4.48
CA CYS A 417 18.26 -2.29 4.80
C CYS A 417 19.39 -3.25 5.21
N ARG A 418 20.41 -3.39 4.34
CA ARG A 418 21.59 -4.25 4.57
C ARG A 418 22.33 -3.93 5.86
N GLU A 419 22.48 -2.65 6.22
CA GLU A 419 23.16 -2.23 7.44
C GLU A 419 22.43 -2.69 8.70
N SER A 420 21.10 -2.56 8.73
CA SER A 420 20.28 -3.07 9.84
C SER A 420 20.40 -4.59 9.95
N PHE A 421 20.36 -5.30 8.82
CA PHE A 421 20.53 -6.74 8.77
C PHE A 421 21.90 -7.19 9.28
N LEU A 422 22.99 -6.60 8.77
CA LEU A 422 24.36 -6.96 9.18
C LEU A 422 24.55 -6.76 10.68
N LYS A 423 23.96 -5.74 11.31
CA LYS A 423 24.04 -5.58 12.77
C LYS A 423 23.45 -6.73 13.58
N PHE A 424 22.45 -7.44 13.06
CA PHE A 424 21.80 -8.57 13.74
C PHE A 424 22.47 -9.92 13.47
N PHE A 425 23.12 -10.10 12.31
CA PHE A 425 23.68 -11.39 11.86
C PHE A 425 25.20 -11.40 11.65
N SER A 426 25.90 -10.30 11.96
CA SER A 426 27.36 -10.27 12.04
C SER A 426 27.75 -10.52 13.49
N VAL A 427 27.92 -11.80 13.84
CA VAL A 427 28.68 -12.24 15.03
C VAL A 427 29.91 -12.93 14.51
#